data_AF-A0A8C0QS72-F1
#
_entry.id   AF-A0A8C0QS72-F1
#
_cell.length_a   1.000
_cell.length_b   1.000
_cell.length_c   1.000
_cell.angle_alpha   90.00
_cell.angle_beta   90.00
_cell.angle_gamma   90.00
#
_symmetry.space_group_name_H-M   'P 1'
#
loop_
_entity.id
_entity.type
_entity.pdbx_description
1 polymer ?
#
loop_
_entity_poly.entity_id
_entity_poly.type
_entity_poly.pdbx_seq_one_letter_code
_entity_poly.pdbx_strand_id
1 'polypeptide(L)'
;MVVGSDGRYFSRTATEIVVQMAAANGIGRLVIGQNGILSTPAVSCIIRKIKAAGGIILTASHSPGGPGGEFGVKFNVSNGVEIVDSVDIYLNLLRTIFDFNMIRSLLTGPNQLKIRIDAMNGVMGPYVRRVLCDELGAPANSAINCIPLEDFGGQLPDPNLTYATTLLEAMKGGEYGFGAAFDADGVSISSSLLLVSISCDRPRPVGCRSLVEGKYTGHWVSSFLFPE
;
A
#
# COMPACT_ATOMS: atom_id res chain seq x y z
N MET A 1 15.56 24.21 5.24
CA MET A 1 15.45 22.98 4.44
C MET A 1 16.64 22.89 3.48
N VAL A 2 17.09 21.69 3.13
CA VAL A 2 18.16 21.46 2.13
C VAL A 2 17.54 21.00 0.81
N VAL A 3 18.04 21.44 -0.35
CA VAL A 3 17.55 20.97 -1.66
C VAL A 3 18.73 20.57 -2.53
N GLY A 4 18.61 19.43 -3.19
CA GLY A 4 19.65 18.87 -4.05
C GLY A 4 19.08 18.03 -5.19
N SER A 5 19.87 17.82 -6.23
CA SER A 5 19.54 16.93 -7.34
C SER A 5 20.76 16.17 -7.83
N ASP A 6 20.52 15.10 -8.58
CA ASP A 6 21.54 14.38 -9.35
C ASP A 6 21.80 15.00 -10.74
N GLY A 7 21.13 16.11 -11.07
CA GLY A 7 21.31 16.85 -12.33
C GLY A 7 20.51 16.31 -13.52
N ARG A 8 19.62 15.32 -13.33
CA ARG A 8 18.77 14.82 -14.41
C ARG A 8 17.87 15.91 -15.01
N TYR A 9 17.36 15.66 -16.22
CA TYR A 9 16.37 16.52 -16.88
C TYR A 9 15.24 16.90 -15.92
N PHE A 10 14.72 18.13 -16.03
CA PHE A 10 13.73 18.74 -15.13
C PHE A 10 14.21 19.15 -13.71
N SER A 11 15.41 18.77 -13.26
CA SER A 11 15.89 19.09 -11.90
C SER A 11 15.97 20.60 -11.60
N ARG A 12 16.37 21.41 -12.58
CA ARG A 12 16.46 22.87 -12.42
C ARG A 12 15.08 23.50 -12.25
N THR A 13 14.16 23.15 -13.14
CA THR A 13 12.75 23.59 -13.06
C THR A 13 12.10 23.15 -11.75
N ALA A 14 12.30 21.89 -11.36
CA ALA A 14 11.79 21.38 -10.08
C ALA A 14 12.39 22.10 -8.87
N THR A 15 13.69 22.46 -8.91
CA THR A 15 14.33 23.26 -7.86
C THR A 15 13.68 24.64 -7.74
N GLU A 16 13.40 25.31 -8.87
CA GLU A 16 12.73 26.61 -8.89
C GLU A 16 11.31 26.53 -8.29
N ILE A 17 10.56 25.49 -8.64
CA ILE A 17 9.23 25.21 -8.06
C ILE A 17 9.33 25.00 -6.55
N VAL A 18 10.27 24.16 -6.09
CA VAL A 18 10.49 23.91 -4.66
C VAL A 18 10.82 25.21 -3.92
N VAL A 19 11.63 26.09 -4.51
CA VAL A 19 11.95 27.40 -3.92
C VAL A 19 10.71 28.27 -3.78
N GLN A 20 9.90 28.37 -4.84
CA GLN A 20 8.66 29.16 -4.82
C GLN A 20 7.67 28.64 -3.78
N MET A 21 7.45 27.32 -3.74
CA MET A 21 6.55 26.69 -2.78
C MET A 21 7.06 26.83 -1.34
N ALA A 22 8.35 26.65 -1.11
CA ALA A 22 8.96 26.81 0.20
C ALA A 22 8.80 28.25 0.73
N ALA A 23 9.02 29.25 -0.12
CA ALA A 23 8.82 30.66 0.23
C ALA A 23 7.35 30.96 0.54
N ALA A 24 6.43 30.48 -0.29
CA ALA A 24 4.99 30.65 -0.07
C ALA A 24 4.48 29.99 1.22
N ASN A 25 5.12 28.91 1.67
CA ASN A 25 4.79 28.20 2.92
C ASN A 25 5.60 28.70 4.14
N GLY A 26 6.30 29.83 4.03
CA GLY A 26 6.99 30.44 5.17
C GLY A 26 8.28 29.73 5.61
N ILE A 27 8.92 28.92 4.74
CA ILE A 27 10.22 28.32 5.06
C ILE A 27 11.29 29.42 5.08
N GLY A 28 11.78 29.76 6.27
CA GLY A 28 12.69 30.89 6.46
C GLY A 28 14.11 30.74 5.91
N ARG A 29 14.56 29.52 5.55
CA ARG A 29 15.89 29.28 4.96
C ARG A 29 15.95 28.03 4.09
N LEU A 30 16.48 28.19 2.87
CA LEU A 30 16.87 27.10 1.98
C LEU A 30 18.39 27.04 1.83
N VAL A 31 18.94 25.83 1.81
CA VAL A 31 20.33 25.56 1.44
C VAL A 31 20.31 24.67 0.20
N ILE A 32 20.79 25.20 -0.92
CA ILE A 32 20.70 24.54 -2.23
C ILE A 32 22.12 24.31 -2.74
N GLY A 33 22.37 23.16 -3.35
CA GLY A 33 23.62 22.88 -4.04
C GLY A 33 23.88 23.86 -5.19
N GLN A 34 25.15 24.17 -5.46
CA GLN A 34 25.50 25.00 -6.60
C GLN A 34 24.98 24.35 -7.89
N ASN A 35 24.32 25.13 -8.76
CA ASN A 35 23.62 24.64 -9.95
C ASN A 35 22.49 23.60 -9.65
N GLY A 36 21.99 23.55 -8.41
CA GLY A 36 21.03 22.56 -7.97
C GLY A 36 21.62 21.16 -7.72
N ILE A 37 22.94 20.99 -7.83
CA ILE A 37 23.59 19.68 -7.70
C ILE A 37 23.99 19.43 -6.25
N LEU A 38 23.46 18.35 -5.68
CA LEU A 38 23.84 17.87 -4.35
C LEU A 38 23.51 16.38 -4.28
N SER A 39 24.52 15.54 -4.04
CA SER A 39 24.31 14.09 -3.93
C SER A 39 23.49 13.73 -2.68
N THR A 40 22.78 12.61 -2.72
CA THR A 40 22.04 12.08 -1.56
C THR A 40 22.84 12.05 -0.24
N PRO A 41 24.10 11.55 -0.20
CA PRO A 41 24.90 11.61 1.03
C PRO A 41 25.29 13.05 1.42
N ALA A 42 25.52 13.96 0.47
CA ALA A 42 25.80 15.37 0.76
C ALA A 42 24.58 16.08 1.36
N VAL A 43 23.37 15.82 0.84
CA VAL A 43 22.11 16.32 1.44
C VAL A 43 21.99 15.85 2.88
N SER A 44 22.17 14.55 3.11
CA SER A 44 22.10 13.95 4.45
C SER A 44 23.14 14.55 5.41
N CYS A 45 24.38 14.76 4.95
CA CYS A 45 25.45 15.41 5.72
C CYS A 45 25.08 16.85 6.10
N ILE A 46 24.60 17.64 5.14
CA ILE A 46 24.27 19.05 5.36
C ILE A 46 23.06 19.19 6.30
N ILE A 47 22.00 18.37 6.13
CA ILE A 47 20.84 18.37 7.02
C ILE A 47 21.29 18.22 8.47
N ARG A 48 22.14 17.22 8.75
CA ARG A 48 22.68 16.98 10.10
C ARG A 48 23.59 18.12 10.57
N LYS A 49 24.51 18.58 9.71
CA LYS A 49 25.48 19.64 10.04
C LYS A 49 24.82 20.96 10.44
N ILE A 50 23.75 21.35 9.73
CA ILE A 50 23.07 22.64 9.97
C ILE A 50 21.79 22.48 10.79
N LYS A 51 21.48 21.26 11.26
CA LYS A 51 20.24 20.92 11.97
C LYS A 51 18.98 21.39 11.21
N ALA A 52 18.97 21.20 9.89
CA ALA A 52 17.81 21.57 9.07
C ALA A 52 16.63 20.63 9.36
N ALA A 53 15.40 21.13 9.29
CA ALA A 53 14.17 20.33 9.45
C ALA A 53 14.08 19.10 8.51
N GLY A 54 14.74 19.17 7.37
CA GLY A 54 14.80 18.12 6.36
C GLY A 54 15.38 18.63 5.05
N GLY A 55 15.26 17.83 3.99
CA GLY A 55 15.64 18.21 2.65
C GLY A 55 14.98 17.39 1.55
N ILE A 56 14.89 18.01 0.38
CA ILE A 56 14.33 17.44 -0.85
C ILE A 56 15.48 17.04 -1.76
N ILE A 57 15.42 15.83 -2.31
CA ILE A 57 16.41 15.27 -3.23
C ILE A 57 15.70 14.91 -4.53
N LEU A 58 16.06 15.58 -5.61
CA LEU A 58 15.51 15.38 -6.95
C LEU A 58 16.36 14.32 -7.66
N THR A 59 15.92 13.06 -7.59
CA THR A 59 16.63 11.90 -8.12
C THR A 59 15.70 10.71 -8.27
N ALA A 60 15.87 9.92 -9.32
CA ALA A 60 15.31 8.58 -9.45
C ALA A 60 16.39 7.49 -9.29
N SER A 61 17.47 7.80 -8.57
CA SER A 61 18.55 6.86 -8.25
C SER A 61 19.18 6.21 -9.49
N HIS A 62 18.83 4.96 -9.79
CA HIS A 62 19.39 4.17 -10.88
C HIS A 62 18.56 4.26 -12.17
N SER A 63 17.36 4.86 -12.13
CA SER A 63 16.50 4.97 -13.30
C SER A 63 17.03 5.98 -14.33
N PRO A 64 16.84 5.73 -15.63
CA PRO A 64 17.29 6.59 -16.72
C PRO A 64 16.63 7.98 -16.65
N GLY A 65 17.42 9.03 -16.88
CA GLY A 65 16.93 10.42 -16.95
C GLY A 65 16.74 10.91 -18.39
N GLY A 66 16.06 12.05 -18.55
CA GLY A 66 15.81 12.68 -19.86
C GLY A 66 14.34 13.08 -20.05
N PRO A 67 13.97 13.73 -21.17
CA PRO A 67 12.59 14.13 -21.45
C PRO A 67 11.57 12.98 -21.49
N GLY A 68 12.01 11.76 -21.79
CA GLY A 68 11.20 10.53 -21.71
C GLY A 68 11.65 9.55 -20.62
N GLY A 69 12.50 10.01 -19.70
CA GLY A 69 13.00 9.21 -18.58
C GLY A 69 12.23 9.46 -17.29
N GLU A 70 12.71 8.89 -16.19
CA GLU A 70 12.08 9.00 -14.88
C GLU A 70 12.61 10.19 -14.08
N PHE A 71 11.70 10.80 -13.33
CA PHE A 71 12.00 11.86 -12.37
C PHE A 71 11.44 11.49 -11.01
N GLY A 72 12.27 11.59 -9.97
CA GLY A 72 11.90 11.21 -8.60
C GLY A 72 12.14 12.35 -7.63
N VAL A 73 11.33 12.39 -6.57
CA VAL A 73 11.47 13.33 -5.46
C VAL A 73 11.55 12.53 -4.17
N LYS A 74 12.68 12.62 -3.47
CA LYS A 74 12.88 11.99 -2.16
C LYS A 74 12.90 13.06 -1.08
N PHE A 75 12.37 12.75 0.10
CA PHE A 75 12.37 13.65 1.24
C PHE A 75 13.12 13.03 2.42
N ASN A 76 14.08 13.78 2.97
CA ASN A 76 14.86 13.42 4.15
C ASN A 76 14.44 14.32 5.32
N VAL A 77 14.32 13.78 6.54
CA VAL A 77 13.97 14.55 7.75
C VAL A 77 15.19 14.81 8.66
N SER A 78 15.06 15.81 9.55
CA SER A 78 16.15 16.34 10.41
C SER A 78 16.84 15.34 11.33
N ASN A 79 16.16 14.28 11.75
CA ASN A 79 16.68 13.32 12.71
C ASN A 79 16.29 11.90 12.30
N GLY A 80 17.29 11.07 11.94
CA GLY A 80 17.14 9.62 11.80
C GLY A 80 16.28 9.16 10.63
N VAL A 81 16.64 8.00 10.08
CA VAL A 81 15.60 7.13 9.53
C VAL A 81 14.94 6.54 10.76
N GLU A 82 13.72 6.96 11.08
CA GLU A 82 12.92 6.23 12.05
C GLU A 82 12.38 5.01 11.31
N ILE A 83 12.95 3.83 11.61
CA ILE A 83 12.40 2.58 11.11
C ILE A 83 11.16 2.33 11.96
N VAL A 84 10.02 2.72 11.43
CA VAL A 84 8.73 2.45 12.02
C VAL A 84 8.22 1.10 11.54
N ASP A 85 7.53 0.37 12.41
CA ASP A 85 6.71 -0.76 11.97
C ASP A 85 5.44 -0.20 11.32
N SER A 86 5.45 -0.18 9.98
CA SER A 86 4.32 0.32 9.19
C SER A 86 3.05 -0.50 9.40
N VAL A 87 3.19 -1.79 9.75
CA VAL A 87 2.05 -2.68 9.98
C VAL A 87 1.37 -2.32 11.30
N ASP A 88 2.13 -2.09 12.37
CA ASP A 88 1.55 -1.70 13.67
C ASP A 88 0.87 -0.33 13.61
N ILE A 89 1.46 0.65 12.89
CA ILE A 89 0.83 1.97 12.70
C ILE A 89 -0.50 1.81 11.94
N TYR A 90 -0.49 1.06 10.84
CA TYR A 90 -1.69 0.85 10.03
C TYR A 90 -2.77 0.05 10.78
N LEU A 91 -2.37 -0.98 11.54
CA LEU A 91 -3.26 -1.76 12.40
C LEU A 91 -3.97 -0.87 13.44
N ASN A 92 -3.24 0.05 14.07
CA ASN A 92 -3.83 0.99 15.01
C ASN A 92 -4.87 1.90 14.35
N LEU A 93 -4.62 2.35 13.11
CA LEU A 93 -5.63 3.06 12.33
C LEU A 93 -6.85 2.17 12.04
N LEU A 94 -6.66 0.94 11.57
CA LEU A 94 -7.76 0.02 11.27
C LEU A 94 -8.66 -0.25 12.49
N ARG A 95 -8.07 -0.38 13.69
CA ARG A 95 -8.83 -0.55 14.95
C ARG A 95 -9.74 0.63 15.27
N THR A 96 -9.45 1.83 14.75
CA THR A 96 -10.32 3.00 14.93
C THR A 96 -11.48 3.05 13.94
N ILE A 97 -11.35 2.34 12.82
CA ILE A 97 -12.31 2.36 11.70
C ILE A 97 -13.28 1.17 11.78
N PHE A 98 -12.79 -0.01 12.13
CA PHE A 98 -13.55 -1.26 12.09
C PHE A 98 -13.76 -1.87 13.47
N ASP A 99 -14.88 -2.57 13.65
CA ASP A 99 -15.11 -3.41 14.84
C ASP A 99 -14.36 -4.74 14.71
N PHE A 100 -13.18 -4.80 15.33
CA PHE A 100 -12.34 -5.99 15.33
C PHE A 100 -12.97 -7.18 16.07
N ASN A 101 -13.82 -6.95 17.06
CA ASN A 101 -14.49 -8.04 17.78
C ASN A 101 -15.51 -8.73 16.87
N MET A 102 -16.28 -7.93 16.12
CA MET A 102 -17.23 -8.45 15.16
C MET A 102 -16.53 -9.23 14.04
N ILE A 103 -15.46 -8.68 13.46
CA ILE A 103 -14.71 -9.36 12.40
C ILE A 103 -14.05 -10.64 12.93
N ARG A 104 -13.46 -10.61 14.12
CA ARG A 104 -12.88 -11.80 14.75
C ARG A 104 -13.93 -12.89 14.99
N SER A 105 -15.15 -12.53 15.41
CA SER A 105 -16.24 -13.51 15.58
C SER A 105 -16.65 -14.19 14.27
N LEU A 106 -16.47 -13.51 13.13
CA LEU A 106 -16.73 -14.07 11.81
C LEU A 106 -15.61 -15.03 11.36
N LEU A 107 -14.36 -14.73 11.71
CA LEU A 107 -13.18 -15.48 11.27
C LEU A 107 -12.76 -16.61 12.22
N THR A 108 -13.44 -16.76 13.36
CA THR A 108 -13.10 -17.76 14.39
C THR A 108 -14.31 -18.62 14.78
N GLY A 109 -14.03 -19.79 15.35
CA GLY A 109 -15.06 -20.72 15.84
C GLY A 109 -15.45 -21.83 14.85
N PRO A 110 -16.41 -22.70 15.21
CA PRO A 110 -16.75 -23.89 14.43
C PRO A 110 -17.41 -23.59 13.08
N ASN A 111 -18.08 -22.44 12.96
CA ASN A 111 -18.72 -21.97 11.74
C ASN A 111 -17.98 -20.77 11.13
N GLN A 112 -16.67 -20.65 11.36
CA GLN A 112 -15.89 -19.53 10.85
C GLN A 112 -15.98 -19.40 9.33
N LEU A 113 -15.99 -18.17 8.85
CA LEU A 113 -15.81 -17.86 7.45
C LEU A 113 -14.40 -18.26 7.03
N LYS A 114 -14.30 -19.28 6.18
CA LYS A 114 -13.02 -19.70 5.60
C LYS A 114 -12.61 -18.71 4.52
N ILE A 115 -11.50 -18.01 4.72
CA ILE A 115 -10.95 -17.03 3.79
C ILE A 115 -9.61 -17.48 3.21
N ARG A 116 -9.29 -17.02 1.99
CA ARG A 116 -7.97 -17.12 1.36
C ARG A 116 -7.54 -15.78 0.79
N ILE A 117 -6.37 -15.31 1.22
CA ILE A 117 -5.86 -13.99 0.90
C ILE A 117 -4.45 -14.14 0.34
N ASP A 118 -4.29 -13.84 -0.95
CA ASP A 118 -3.03 -13.95 -1.67
C ASP A 118 -2.35 -12.58 -1.77
N ALA A 119 -1.19 -12.44 -1.15
CA ALA A 119 -0.41 -11.21 -1.22
C ALA A 119 0.56 -11.19 -2.42
N MET A 120 0.56 -12.23 -3.26
CA MET A 120 1.38 -12.37 -4.47
C MET A 120 2.87 -12.06 -4.23
N ASN A 121 3.40 -12.44 -3.06
CA ASN A 121 4.76 -12.14 -2.61
C ASN A 121 5.12 -10.64 -2.59
N GLY A 122 4.10 -9.77 -2.54
CA GLY A 122 4.21 -8.32 -2.45
C GLY A 122 4.14 -7.78 -1.03
N VAL A 123 4.01 -6.45 -0.93
CA VAL A 123 4.12 -5.71 0.34
C VAL A 123 3.02 -6.04 1.35
N MET A 124 1.87 -6.52 0.88
CA MET A 124 0.71 -6.84 1.74
C MET A 124 0.91 -8.07 2.62
N GLY A 125 1.93 -8.89 2.37
CA GLY A 125 2.15 -10.14 3.10
C GLY A 125 2.22 -9.99 4.63
N PRO A 126 3.10 -9.13 5.18
CA PRO A 126 3.16 -8.85 6.61
C PRO A 126 1.84 -8.30 7.18
N TYR A 127 1.13 -7.45 6.42
CA TYR A 127 -0.15 -6.88 6.85
C TYR A 127 -1.24 -7.95 6.96
N VAL A 128 -1.33 -8.83 5.95
CA VAL A 128 -2.30 -9.94 5.96
C VAL A 128 -2.08 -10.84 7.17
N ARG A 129 -0.82 -11.25 7.44
CA ARG A 129 -0.55 -12.09 8.61
C ARG A 129 -0.85 -11.38 9.92
N ARG A 130 -0.33 -10.17 10.10
CA ARG A 130 -0.49 -9.44 11.35
C ARG A 130 -1.94 -9.09 11.64
N VAL A 131 -2.66 -8.55 10.64
CA VAL A 131 -4.03 -8.07 10.83
C VAL A 131 -5.03 -9.23 10.80
N LEU A 132 -5.02 -10.08 9.77
CA LEU A 132 -6.03 -11.12 9.64
C LEU A 132 -5.74 -12.34 10.50
N CYS A 133 -4.49 -12.79 10.58
CA CYS A 133 -4.15 -13.99 11.34
C CYS A 133 -3.91 -13.71 12.82
N ASP A 134 -2.94 -12.85 13.15
CA ASP A 134 -2.53 -12.64 14.54
C ASP A 134 -3.61 -11.91 15.35
N GLU A 135 -4.17 -10.83 14.79
CA GLU A 135 -5.10 -9.95 15.49
C GLU A 135 -6.56 -10.41 15.37
N LEU A 136 -7.01 -10.74 14.15
CA LEU A 136 -8.40 -11.15 13.89
C LEU A 136 -8.61 -12.67 13.96
N GLY A 137 -7.55 -13.46 14.18
CA GLY A 137 -7.64 -14.88 14.48
C GLY A 137 -7.92 -15.79 13.29
N ALA A 138 -7.79 -15.31 12.05
CA ALA A 138 -7.88 -16.17 10.88
C ALA A 138 -6.78 -17.25 10.93
N PRO A 139 -7.08 -18.50 10.55
CA PRO A 139 -6.09 -19.56 10.45
C PRO A 139 -4.88 -19.15 9.59
N ALA A 140 -3.66 -19.59 9.96
CA ALA A 140 -2.44 -19.23 9.22
C ALA A 140 -2.46 -19.66 7.75
N ASN A 141 -3.20 -20.72 7.40
CA ASN A 141 -3.40 -21.15 6.02
C ASN A 141 -4.30 -20.20 5.21
N SER A 142 -4.97 -19.23 5.83
CA SER A 142 -5.68 -18.17 5.11
C SER A 142 -4.74 -17.21 4.37
N ALA A 143 -3.50 -17.05 4.85
CA ALA A 143 -2.50 -16.16 4.27
C ALA A 143 -1.64 -16.88 3.22
N ILE A 144 -1.72 -16.46 1.96
CA ILE A 144 -1.01 -17.06 0.82
C ILE A 144 0.01 -16.08 0.23
N ASN A 145 1.18 -16.61 -0.14
CA ASN A 145 2.30 -15.85 -0.69
C ASN A 145 2.61 -14.58 0.12
N CYS A 146 2.48 -14.64 1.44
CA CYS A 146 2.62 -13.48 2.32
C CYS A 146 4.07 -13.19 2.76
N ILE A 147 5.06 -13.85 2.16
CA ILE A 147 6.48 -13.50 2.32
C ILE A 147 6.85 -12.57 1.16
N PRO A 148 7.21 -11.30 1.40
CA PRO A 148 7.71 -10.43 0.36
C PRO A 148 8.98 -11.00 -0.27
N LEU A 149 9.03 -11.10 -1.60
CA LEU A 149 10.20 -11.54 -2.36
C LEU A 149 10.58 -10.48 -3.39
N GLU A 150 11.88 -10.32 -3.65
CA GLU A 150 12.39 -9.30 -4.59
C GLU A 150 11.89 -9.50 -6.03
N ASP A 151 11.62 -10.75 -6.41
CA ASP A 151 11.12 -11.16 -7.73
C ASP A 151 9.64 -11.60 -7.70
N PHE A 152 8.95 -11.41 -6.58
CA PHE A 152 7.57 -11.86 -6.36
C PHE A 152 7.36 -13.37 -6.62
N GLY A 153 8.40 -14.20 -6.46
CA GLY A 153 8.34 -15.63 -6.79
C GLY A 153 8.36 -15.91 -8.30
N GLY A 154 8.89 -14.97 -9.10
CA GLY A 154 9.02 -15.08 -10.55
C GLY A 154 7.69 -14.88 -11.31
N GLN A 155 6.67 -14.34 -10.65
CA GLN A 155 5.34 -14.09 -11.21
C GLN A 155 5.03 -12.59 -11.22
N LEU A 156 4.14 -12.18 -12.12
CA LEU A 156 3.65 -10.80 -12.12
C LEU A 156 2.63 -10.63 -10.96
N PRO A 157 2.88 -9.74 -9.99
CA PRO A 157 1.94 -9.47 -8.89
C PRO A 157 0.81 -8.55 -9.36
N ASP A 158 0.00 -9.06 -10.29
CA ASP A 158 -1.18 -8.39 -10.86
C ASP A 158 -2.42 -9.26 -10.54
N PRO A 159 -3.33 -8.78 -9.66
CA PRO A 159 -4.46 -9.55 -9.21
C PRO A 159 -5.51 -9.63 -10.33
N ASN A 160 -5.38 -10.59 -11.23
CA ASN A 160 -6.37 -10.86 -12.25
C ASN A 160 -6.51 -12.37 -12.50
N LEU A 161 -7.54 -12.75 -13.28
CA LEU A 161 -7.85 -14.16 -13.54
C LEU A 161 -6.73 -14.91 -14.26
N THR A 162 -5.79 -14.20 -14.88
CA THR A 162 -4.65 -14.78 -15.60
C THR A 162 -3.50 -15.13 -14.67
N TYR A 163 -3.22 -14.31 -13.66
CA TYR A 163 -2.06 -14.49 -12.78
C TYR A 163 -2.41 -15.03 -11.38
N ALA A 164 -3.62 -14.81 -10.88
CA ALA A 164 -4.10 -15.33 -9.60
C ALA A 164 -4.75 -16.73 -9.74
N THR A 165 -4.14 -17.61 -10.54
CA THR A 165 -4.70 -18.93 -10.89
C THR A 165 -4.83 -19.86 -9.69
N THR A 166 -3.82 -19.88 -8.81
CA THR A 166 -3.81 -20.68 -7.58
C THR A 166 -4.96 -20.32 -6.64
N LEU A 167 -5.22 -19.03 -6.46
CA LEU A 167 -6.34 -18.55 -5.66
C LEU A 167 -7.67 -18.90 -6.32
N LEU A 168 -7.78 -18.72 -7.65
CA LEU A 168 -9.00 -19.07 -8.39
C LEU A 168 -9.34 -20.56 -8.29
N GLU A 169 -8.33 -21.44 -8.39
CA GLU A 169 -8.51 -22.89 -8.22
C GLU A 169 -8.95 -23.25 -6.80
N ALA A 170 -8.36 -22.62 -5.77
CA ALA A 170 -8.77 -22.81 -4.38
C ALA A 170 -10.23 -22.39 -4.15
N MET A 171 -10.63 -21.24 -4.72
CA MET A 171 -12.02 -20.75 -4.61
C MET A 171 -13.02 -21.65 -5.36
N LYS A 172 -12.64 -22.20 -6.52
CA LYS A 172 -13.48 -23.16 -7.28
C LYS A 172 -13.74 -24.46 -6.51
N GLY A 173 -12.84 -24.84 -5.60
CA GLY A 173 -13.03 -26.00 -4.73
C GLY A 173 -14.22 -25.88 -3.76
N GLY A 174 -14.79 -24.69 -3.59
CA GLY A 174 -15.99 -24.45 -2.76
C GLY A 174 -15.74 -24.50 -1.25
N GLU A 175 -14.49 -24.72 -0.83
CA GLU A 175 -14.11 -24.78 0.58
C GLU A 175 -14.06 -23.40 1.25
N TYR A 176 -13.76 -22.35 0.47
CA TYR A 176 -13.57 -20.99 0.96
C TYR A 176 -14.76 -20.11 0.55
N GLY A 177 -15.27 -19.32 1.50
CA GLY A 177 -16.38 -18.39 1.27
C GLY A 177 -15.94 -17.01 0.79
N PHE A 178 -14.64 -16.71 0.90
CA PHE A 178 -14.07 -15.42 0.50
C PHE A 178 -12.63 -15.59 0.03
N GLY A 179 -12.32 -14.96 -1.11
CA GLY A 179 -10.99 -14.90 -1.71
C GLY A 179 -10.63 -13.46 -2.07
N ALA A 180 -9.37 -13.07 -1.86
CA ALA A 180 -8.85 -11.80 -2.35
C ALA A 180 -7.37 -11.91 -2.73
N ALA A 181 -6.95 -11.15 -3.74
CA ALA A 181 -5.55 -11.00 -4.12
C ALA A 181 -5.17 -9.51 -4.17
N PHE A 182 -3.92 -9.23 -3.82
CA PHE A 182 -3.32 -7.90 -3.85
C PHE A 182 -2.21 -7.82 -4.91
N ASP A 183 -2.04 -6.64 -5.49
CA ASP A 183 -0.86 -6.31 -6.28
C ASP A 183 0.40 -6.06 -5.41
N ALA A 184 1.52 -5.76 -6.05
CA ALA A 184 2.82 -5.58 -5.39
C ALA A 184 2.81 -4.52 -4.27
N ASP A 185 2.12 -3.40 -4.49
CA ASP A 185 2.08 -2.24 -3.59
C ASP A 185 0.81 -2.17 -2.73
N GLY A 186 -0.16 -3.08 -2.94
CA GLY A 186 -1.35 -3.25 -2.10
C GLY A 186 -2.44 -2.21 -2.34
N VAL A 187 -2.39 -1.48 -3.47
CA VAL A 187 -3.34 -0.43 -3.81
C VAL A 187 -4.47 -0.97 -4.69
N SER A 188 -4.19 -1.92 -5.57
CA SER A 188 -5.21 -2.56 -6.39
C SER A 188 -5.67 -3.86 -5.73
N ILE A 189 -6.96 -3.91 -5.42
CA ILE A 189 -7.64 -5.13 -4.99
C ILE A 189 -8.51 -5.57 -6.16
N SER A 190 -8.27 -6.78 -6.66
CA SER A 190 -9.17 -7.35 -7.64
C SER A 190 -10.38 -7.96 -6.97
N SER A 191 -11.44 -7.16 -6.92
CA SER A 191 -12.76 -7.67 -6.52
C SER A 191 -13.39 -8.56 -7.61
N SER A 192 -12.80 -8.66 -8.80
CA SER A 192 -13.20 -9.64 -9.82
C SER A 192 -12.83 -11.08 -9.42
N LEU A 193 -11.92 -11.21 -8.45
CA LEU A 193 -11.62 -12.44 -7.71
C LEU A 193 -12.27 -12.46 -6.33
N LEU A 194 -13.17 -11.51 -6.04
CA LEU A 194 -14.15 -11.61 -4.96
C LEU A 194 -15.20 -12.62 -5.40
N LEU A 195 -14.81 -13.90 -5.47
CA LEU A 195 -15.80 -14.97 -5.53
C LEU A 195 -16.42 -15.05 -4.13
N VAL A 196 -17.31 -14.11 -3.84
CA VAL A 196 -18.32 -14.30 -2.79
C VAL A 196 -19.24 -15.38 -3.33
N SER A 197 -18.82 -16.64 -3.20
CA SER A 197 -19.75 -17.75 -3.25
C SER A 197 -20.55 -17.68 -1.95
N ILE A 198 -21.53 -16.78 -1.90
CA ILE A 198 -22.68 -17.00 -1.04
C ILE A 198 -23.40 -18.18 -1.70
N SER A 199 -22.97 -19.41 -1.35
CA SER A 199 -23.77 -20.59 -1.63
C SER A 199 -25.06 -20.41 -0.85
N CYS A 200 -26.13 -20.08 -1.57
CA CYS A 200 -27.44 -19.71 -1.06
C CYS A 200 -28.23 -20.93 -0.60
N ASP A 201 -27.58 -21.86 0.13
CA ASP A 201 -28.16 -23.17 0.46
C ASP A 201 -28.57 -23.31 1.94
N ARG A 202 -28.74 -22.18 2.64
CA ARG A 202 -29.48 -22.16 3.92
C ARG A 202 -30.49 -21.02 3.96
N PRO A 203 -31.73 -21.29 4.40
CA PRO A 203 -32.82 -20.31 4.39
C PRO A 203 -32.50 -19.13 5.33
N ARG A 204 -32.60 -17.92 4.77
CA ARG A 204 -32.31 -16.63 5.42
C ARG A 204 -33.43 -16.19 6.37
N PRO A 205 -33.10 -15.38 7.39
CA PRO A 205 -33.91 -14.24 7.77
C PRO A 205 -33.25 -12.93 7.28
N VAL A 206 -33.95 -12.26 6.36
CA VAL A 206 -34.04 -10.80 6.11
C VAL A 206 -32.76 -9.94 6.17
N GLY A 207 -32.31 -9.41 5.02
CA GLY A 207 -31.46 -8.19 5.01
C GLY A 207 -30.41 -7.97 3.91
N CYS A 208 -30.04 -8.95 3.07
CA CYS A 208 -28.99 -8.73 2.05
C CYS A 208 -29.56 -8.57 0.63
N ARG A 209 -29.48 -7.35 0.08
CA ARG A 209 -29.61 -7.10 -1.37
C ARG A 209 -28.29 -7.44 -2.06
N SER A 210 -28.37 -8.26 -3.09
CA SER A 210 -27.25 -8.62 -3.97
C SER A 210 -26.80 -7.42 -4.80
N LEU A 211 -25.49 -7.17 -4.88
CA LEU A 211 -24.87 -6.34 -5.91
C LEU A 211 -24.24 -7.30 -6.93
N VAL A 212 -24.89 -7.42 -8.09
CA VAL A 212 -24.34 -8.12 -9.27
C VAL A 212 -23.76 -7.05 -10.19
N GLU A 213 -22.48 -7.22 -10.52
CA GLU A 213 -21.64 -6.57 -11.54
C GLU A 213 -22.16 -5.33 -12.29
N GLY A 214 -21.36 -4.26 -12.21
CA GLY A 214 -21.31 -3.20 -13.22
C GLY A 214 -19.85 -2.78 -13.43
N LYS A 215 -19.31 -3.00 -14.63
CA LYS A 215 -18.02 -2.45 -15.07
C LYS A 215 -18.03 -0.93 -14.92
N TYR A 216 -17.31 -0.37 -13.96
CA TYR A 216 -16.94 1.05 -14.00
C TYR A 216 -15.51 1.24 -13.54
N THR A 217 -14.72 1.76 -14.47
CA THR A 217 -13.45 2.44 -14.27
C THR A 217 -13.60 3.56 -13.24
N GLY A 218 -12.70 3.59 -12.25
CA GLY A 218 -12.35 4.80 -11.51
C GLY A 218 -13.35 5.28 -10.47
N HIS A 219 -12.82 5.51 -9.25
CA HIS A 219 -13.46 6.07 -8.07
C HIS A 219 -14.47 5.15 -7.38
N TRP A 220 -14.32 4.95 -6.06
CA TRP A 220 -15.35 5.21 -5.04
C TRP A 220 -14.74 5.04 -3.64
N VAL A 221 -14.70 6.16 -2.90
CA VAL A 221 -14.73 6.19 -1.44
C VAL A 221 -16.21 6.31 -1.02
N SER A 222 -16.54 5.66 0.09
CA SER A 222 -17.77 5.78 0.89
C SER A 222 -19.02 5.08 0.36
N SER A 223 -19.46 4.06 1.12
CA SER A 223 -20.83 3.96 1.63
C SER A 223 -20.94 2.75 2.55
N PHE A 224 -20.59 2.93 3.82
CA PHE A 224 -21.13 2.11 4.92
C PHE A 224 -21.22 2.99 6.17
N LEU A 225 -22.31 2.80 6.92
CA LEU A 225 -22.72 3.45 8.18
C LEU A 225 -23.60 4.70 8.04
N PHE A 226 -24.92 4.49 7.99
CA PHE A 226 -25.85 5.03 9.00
C PHE A 226 -27.05 4.05 9.14
N PRO A 227 -27.51 3.71 10.36
CA PRO A 227 -28.84 3.18 10.58
C PRO A 227 -29.88 4.32 10.58
N GLU A 228 -31.15 3.98 10.32
CA GLU A 228 -32.30 4.90 10.26
C GLU A 228 -32.46 5.82 11.49
#